data_AF-A0A139N0T3-F1
#
_entry.id   AF-A0A139N0T3-F1
#
_cell.length_a   1.000
_cell.length_b   1.000
_cell.length_c   1.000
_cell.angle_alpha   90.00
_cell.angle_beta   90.00
_cell.angle_gamma   90.00
#
_symmetry.space_group_name_H-M   'P 1'
#
loop_
_entity.id
_entity.type
_entity.pdbx_description
1 polymer ?
#
loop_
_entity_poly.entity_id
_entity_poly.type
_entity_poly.pdbx_seq_one_letter_code
_entity_poly.pdbx_strand_id
1 'polypeptide(L)'
;MDTEHAMAVYEDVFDKHIKIIKAGKDVQRYDLEGNPLPQKPNNDSDKDDKPLFSIKYDGEYIFASFMQAYQMDLIEEQGKLHWKKFNALLSGLPDGTKFVEVMKIRAWKPSKGDSSQEKQRMRKLQEEYALPDI
;
A
#
# COMPACT_ATOMS: atom_id res chain seq x y z
N MET A 1 15.00 35.45 -13.94
CA MET A 1 15.27 34.25 -13.12
C MET A 1 15.64 33.16 -14.09
N ASP A 2 16.81 32.56 -13.95
CA ASP A 2 17.15 31.37 -14.72
C ASP A 2 16.28 30.18 -14.24
N THR A 3 16.15 29.15 -15.06
CA THR A 3 15.32 27.98 -14.76
C THR A 3 15.87 27.13 -13.62
N GLU A 4 17.19 27.14 -13.39
CA GLU A 4 17.84 26.36 -12.33
C GLU A 4 17.56 26.97 -10.95
N HIS A 5 17.64 28.29 -10.83
CA HIS A 5 17.25 29.06 -9.65
C HIS A 5 15.77 28.88 -9.32
N ALA A 6 14.90 28.92 -10.32
CA ALA A 6 13.48 28.70 -10.09
C ALA A 6 13.20 27.29 -9.54
N MET A 7 13.93 26.28 -10.02
CA MET A 7 13.81 24.91 -9.55
C MET A 7 14.40 24.71 -8.15
N ALA A 8 15.56 25.32 -7.86
CA ALA A 8 16.17 25.28 -6.54
C ALA A 8 15.29 25.95 -5.47
N VAL A 9 14.66 27.08 -5.79
CA VAL A 9 13.70 27.75 -4.90
C VAL A 9 12.45 26.88 -4.71
N TYR A 10 11.97 26.24 -5.78
CA TYR A 10 10.85 25.31 -5.67
C TYR A 10 11.17 24.13 -4.76
N GLU A 11 12.32 23.46 -4.93
CA GLU A 11 12.75 22.35 -4.08
C GLU A 11 12.88 22.76 -2.61
N ASP A 12 13.51 23.91 -2.34
CA ASP A 12 13.70 24.40 -0.97
C ASP A 12 12.35 24.69 -0.27
N VAL A 13 11.41 25.33 -0.98
CA VAL A 13 10.07 25.60 -0.45
C VAL A 13 9.27 24.31 -0.29
N PHE A 14 9.35 23.40 -1.26
CA PHE A 14 8.61 22.15 -1.24
C PHE A 14 9.05 21.25 -0.08
N ASP A 15 10.36 21.08 0.13
CA ASP A 15 10.90 20.23 1.20
C ASP A 15 10.72 20.84 2.60
N LYS A 16 10.84 22.16 2.73
CA LYS A 16 10.66 22.84 4.02
C LYS A 16 9.20 22.96 4.44
N HIS A 17 8.28 23.17 3.50
CA HIS A 17 6.91 23.60 3.82
C HIS A 17 5.80 22.72 3.26
N ILE A 18 6.04 21.97 2.18
CA ILE A 18 5.03 21.17 1.47
C ILE A 18 5.43 19.70 1.54
N LYS A 19 5.88 19.22 2.71
CA LYS A 19 6.09 17.79 2.92
C LYS A 19 4.77 17.07 2.65
N ILE A 20 4.65 16.39 1.51
CA ILE A 20 3.56 15.46 1.23
C ILE A 20 3.87 14.20 2.04
N ILE A 21 3.65 14.27 3.36
CA ILE A 21 3.65 13.10 4.21
C ILE A 21 2.41 12.31 3.78
N LYS A 22 2.60 11.11 3.22
CA LYS A 22 1.52 10.12 3.11
C LYS A 22 0.79 10.16 4.46
N ALA A 23 -0.52 10.36 4.47
CA ALA A 23 -1.32 10.36 5.69
C ALA A 23 -1.19 9.01 6.40
N GLY A 24 -0.11 8.88 7.16
CA GLY A 24 0.44 7.68 7.72
C GLY A 24 1.09 8.11 9.01
N LYS A 25 0.26 8.01 10.06
CA LYS A 25 0.56 7.90 11.49
C LYS A 25 1.43 8.95 12.20
N ASP A 26 2.26 9.78 11.54
CA ASP A 26 3.22 10.68 12.20
C ASP A 26 3.00 12.18 11.97
N VAL A 27 1.74 12.64 11.92
CA VAL A 27 1.46 14.10 11.97
C VAL A 27 1.13 14.47 13.41
N GLN A 28 2.02 15.20 14.06
CA GLN A 28 1.79 15.78 15.39
C GLN A 28 0.55 16.70 15.30
N ARG A 29 -0.54 16.31 15.95
CA ARG A 29 -1.78 17.10 15.98
C ARG A 29 -1.77 18.01 17.19
N TYR A 30 -2.25 19.22 17.01
CA TYR A 30 -2.37 20.23 18.06
C TYR A 30 -3.85 20.50 18.36
N ASP A 31 -4.16 20.86 19.60
CA ASP A 31 -5.49 21.36 19.97
C ASP A 31 -5.69 22.82 19.53
N LEU A 32 -6.85 23.38 19.87
CA LEU A 32 -7.19 24.78 19.56
C LEU A 32 -6.26 25.79 20.25
N GLU A 33 -5.58 25.38 21.33
CA GLU A 33 -4.64 26.20 22.10
C GLU A 33 -3.18 25.98 21.66
N GLY A 34 -2.95 25.12 20.67
CA GLY A 34 -1.62 24.83 20.13
C GLY A 34 -0.81 23.82 20.96
N ASN A 35 -1.42 23.13 21.92
CA ASN A 35 -0.74 22.08 22.67
C ASN A 35 -0.76 20.77 21.87
N PRO A 36 0.33 19.98 21.92
CA PRO A 36 0.37 18.69 21.26
C PRO A 36 -0.66 17.75 21.90
N LEU A 37 -1.55 17.20 21.08
CA LEU A 37 -2.52 16.20 21.54
C LEU A 37 -1.78 14.94 22.02
N PRO A 38 -2.25 14.29 23.10
CA PRO A 38 -1.66 13.05 23.58
C PRO A 38 -1.74 12.00 22.48
N GLN A 39 -0.57 11.56 22.00
CA GLN A 39 -0.49 10.43 21.10
C GLN A 39 -0.93 9.18 21.87
N LYS A 40 -1.85 8.41 21.29
CA LYS A 40 -2.24 7.12 21.86
C LYS A 40 -0.95 6.28 21.95
N PRO A 41 -0.57 5.72 23.12
CA PRO A 41 0.63 4.92 23.20
C PRO A 41 0.51 3.79 22.18
N ASN A 42 1.49 3.74 21.29
CA ASN A 42 1.63 2.65 20.35
C ASN A 42 1.69 1.36 21.17
N ASN A 43 0.68 0.50 21.04
CA ASN A 43 0.92 -0.88 21.36
C ASN A 43 1.95 -1.35 20.33
N ASP A 44 3.19 -1.55 20.79
CA ASP A 44 4.34 -2.07 20.05
C ASP A 44 4.14 -3.52 19.53
N SER A 45 2.94 -3.86 19.07
CA SER A 45 2.62 -5.06 18.30
C SER A 45 2.66 -4.82 16.79
N ASP A 46 2.86 -3.58 16.33
CA ASP A 46 2.94 -3.19 14.91
C ASP A 46 4.39 -3.16 14.38
N LYS A 47 5.29 -4.03 14.88
CA LYS A 47 6.64 -4.22 14.31
C LYS A 47 6.66 -5.03 13.01
N ASP A 48 5.50 -5.50 12.55
CA ASP A 48 5.34 -6.24 11.30
C ASP A 48 4.58 -5.40 10.25
N ASP A 49 4.94 -4.13 10.06
CA ASP A 49 4.50 -3.32 8.91
C ASP A 49 5.21 -3.79 7.60
N LYS A 50 5.26 -5.11 7.38
CA LYS A 50 5.66 -5.65 6.07
C LYS A 50 4.61 -5.20 5.05
N PRO A 51 5.01 -4.62 3.90
CA PRO A 51 4.07 -4.16 2.90
C PRO A 51 3.19 -5.33 2.43
N LEU A 52 1.87 -5.15 2.41
CA LEU A 52 0.93 -6.19 2.00
C LEU A 52 1.08 -6.58 0.52
N PHE A 53 1.62 -5.68 -0.29
CA PHE A 53 1.87 -5.91 -1.71
C PHE A 53 3.07 -5.11 -2.21
N SER A 54 3.63 -5.57 -3.32
CA SER A 54 4.65 -4.88 -4.09
C SER A 54 4.30 -4.97 -5.57
N ILE A 55 4.11 -3.83 -6.23
CA ILE A 55 3.78 -3.78 -7.67
C ILE A 55 4.84 -4.53 -8.51
N LYS A 56 6.09 -4.54 -8.05
CA LYS A 56 7.19 -5.25 -8.71
C LYS A 56 7.01 -6.77 -8.68
N TYR A 57 6.64 -7.33 -7.53
CA TYR A 57 6.55 -8.78 -7.34
C TYR A 57 5.14 -9.33 -7.61
N ASP A 58 4.11 -8.50 -7.45
CA ASP A 58 2.72 -8.85 -7.67
C ASP A 58 2.21 -8.49 -9.08
N GLY A 59 3.12 -8.12 -9.99
CA GLY A 59 2.77 -7.66 -11.34
C GLY A 59 1.89 -8.64 -12.11
N GLU A 60 2.15 -9.94 -12.01
CA GLU A 60 1.34 -10.99 -12.64
C GLU A 60 -0.08 -11.09 -12.05
N TYR A 61 -0.22 -10.96 -10.73
CA TYR A 61 -1.52 -10.99 -10.06
C TYR A 61 -2.33 -9.74 -10.38
N ILE A 62 -1.68 -8.59 -10.40
CA ILE A 62 -2.29 -7.32 -10.79
C ILE A 62 -2.77 -7.41 -12.25
N PHE A 63 -1.92 -7.87 -13.16
CA PHE A 63 -2.27 -8.07 -14.57
C PHE A 63 -3.48 -8.98 -14.74
N ALA A 64 -3.45 -10.18 -14.16
CA ALA A 64 -4.55 -11.14 -14.25
C ALA A 64 -5.85 -10.57 -13.66
N SER A 65 -5.74 -9.82 -12.56
CA SER A 65 -6.90 -9.20 -11.90
C SER A 65 -7.52 -8.08 -12.73
N PHE A 66 -6.71 -7.26 -13.41
CA PHE A 66 -7.20 -6.23 -14.33
C PHE A 66 -7.88 -6.84 -15.54
N MET A 67 -7.33 -7.92 -16.09
CA MET A 67 -8.01 -8.65 -17.16
C MET A 67 -9.33 -9.27 -16.71
N GLN A 68 -9.36 -9.91 -15.54
CA GLN A 68 -10.56 -10.52 -14.98
C GLN A 68 -11.65 -9.48 -14.71
N ALA A 69 -11.31 -8.39 -14.02
CA ALA A 69 -12.29 -7.43 -13.51
C ALA A 69 -12.74 -6.39 -14.54
N TYR A 70 -11.81 -5.91 -15.36
CA TYR A 70 -12.04 -4.76 -16.25
C TYR A 70 -11.85 -5.08 -17.72
N GLN A 71 -11.46 -6.31 -18.06
CA GLN A 71 -11.10 -6.72 -19.42
C GLN A 71 -10.05 -5.78 -20.04
N MET A 72 -9.10 -5.32 -19.22
CA MET A 72 -8.09 -4.34 -19.58
C MET A 72 -6.69 -4.96 -19.61
N ASP A 73 -6.06 -4.94 -20.77
CA ASP A 73 -4.66 -5.35 -20.94
C ASP A 73 -3.73 -4.21 -20.51
N LEU A 74 -3.08 -4.37 -19.35
CA LEU A 74 -2.17 -3.36 -18.82
C LEU A 74 -0.91 -3.15 -19.65
N ILE A 75 -0.52 -4.10 -20.50
CA ILE A 75 0.63 -3.93 -21.40
C ILE A 75 0.28 -2.96 -22.53
N GLU A 76 -0.92 -3.11 -23.10
CA GLU A 76 -1.43 -2.21 -24.15
C GLU A 76 -1.73 -0.79 -23.64
N GLU A 77 -2.02 -0.66 -22.35
CA GLU A 77 -2.31 0.62 -21.68
C GLU A 77 -1.07 1.41 -21.22
N GLN A 78 0.14 0.88 -21.48
CA GLN A 78 1.39 1.58 -21.15
C GLN A 78 1.48 2.94 -21.86
N GLY A 79 1.76 3.99 -21.08
CA GLY A 79 1.81 5.38 -21.58
C GLY A 79 0.45 6.02 -21.88
N LYS A 80 -0.66 5.27 -21.83
CA LYS A 80 -2.03 5.76 -22.05
C LYS A 80 -2.79 5.93 -20.73
N LEU A 81 -2.67 4.93 -19.85
CA LEU A 81 -3.35 4.94 -18.56
C LEU A 81 -2.61 5.80 -17.54
N HIS A 82 -3.21 6.93 -17.17
CA HIS A 82 -2.65 7.84 -16.17
C HIS A 82 -2.51 7.15 -14.80
N TRP A 83 -1.40 7.39 -14.11
CA TRP A 83 -1.04 6.75 -12.84
C TRP A 83 -2.16 6.81 -11.76
N LYS A 84 -2.81 7.96 -11.60
CA LYS A 84 -3.94 8.10 -10.67
C LYS A 84 -5.13 7.17 -11.01
N LYS A 85 -5.41 6.95 -12.29
CA LYS A 85 -6.47 6.03 -12.74
C LYS A 85 -6.07 4.58 -12.46
N PHE A 86 -4.83 4.21 -12.75
CA PHE A 86 -4.28 2.90 -12.40
C PHE A 86 -4.45 2.61 -10.90
N ASN A 87 -4.05 3.53 -10.02
CA ASN A 87 -4.20 3.34 -8.58
C ASN A 87 -5.66 3.24 -8.14
N ALA A 88 -6.56 4.02 -8.72
CA ALA A 88 -7.99 3.94 -8.44
C ALA A 88 -8.55 2.55 -8.81
N LEU A 89 -8.21 2.04 -10.01
CA LEU A 89 -8.59 0.71 -10.47
C LEU A 89 -7.99 -0.40 -9.59
N LEU A 90 -6.70 -0.30 -9.26
CA LEU A 90 -6.02 -1.25 -8.40
C LEU A 90 -6.68 -1.35 -7.01
N SER A 91 -7.05 -0.21 -6.42
CA SER A 91 -7.77 -0.15 -5.14
C SER A 91 -9.24 -0.59 -5.23
N GLY A 92 -9.82 -0.52 -6.43
CA GLY A 92 -11.21 -0.86 -6.71
C GLY A 92 -11.40 -2.28 -7.23
N LEU A 93 -10.36 -3.12 -7.19
CA LEU A 93 -10.46 -4.50 -7.64
C LEU A 93 -11.52 -5.26 -6.82
N PRO A 94 -12.44 -5.99 -7.48
CA PRO A 94 -13.46 -6.75 -6.78
C PRO A 94 -12.87 -7.93 -6.02
N ASP A 95 -13.61 -8.37 -5.00
CA ASP A 95 -13.36 -9.62 -4.29
C ASP A 95 -13.38 -10.82 -5.25
N GLY A 96 -12.48 -11.78 -5.03
CA GLY A 96 -12.31 -12.97 -5.90
C GLY A 96 -11.36 -12.75 -7.08
N THR A 97 -10.72 -11.58 -7.16
CA THR A 97 -9.57 -11.40 -8.05
C THR A 97 -8.29 -11.94 -7.41
N LYS A 98 -7.39 -12.48 -8.24
CA LYS A 98 -6.15 -13.12 -7.76
C LYS A 98 -5.34 -12.22 -6.84
N PHE A 99 -5.20 -10.94 -7.18
CA PHE A 99 -4.45 -9.97 -6.37
C PHE A 99 -5.11 -9.74 -5.00
N VAL A 100 -6.43 -9.57 -4.96
CA VAL A 100 -7.17 -9.38 -3.69
C VAL A 100 -7.09 -10.62 -2.80
N GLU A 101 -7.15 -11.83 -3.38
CA GLU A 101 -6.97 -13.08 -2.64
C GLU A 101 -5.59 -13.19 -2.00
N VAL A 102 -4.52 -12.87 -2.75
CA VAL A 102 -3.15 -12.86 -2.24
C VAL A 102 -3.00 -11.86 -1.10
N MET A 103 -3.55 -10.65 -1.24
CA MET A 103 -3.56 -9.66 -0.15
C MET A 103 -4.30 -10.18 1.09
N LYS A 104 -5.45 -10.84 0.92
CA LYS A 104 -6.20 -11.45 2.03
C LYS A 104 -5.40 -12.54 2.73
N ILE A 105 -4.69 -13.39 1.98
CA ILE A 105 -3.80 -14.42 2.53
C ILE A 105 -2.68 -13.78 3.35
N ARG A 106 -1.98 -12.79 2.79
CA ARG A 106 -0.89 -12.08 3.48
C ARG A 106 -1.37 -11.36 4.75
N ALA A 107 -2.55 -10.73 4.69
CA ALA A 107 -3.14 -10.01 5.82
C ALA A 107 -3.79 -10.93 6.87
N TRP A 108 -3.97 -12.22 6.57
CA TRP A 108 -4.67 -13.15 7.45
C TRP A 108 -3.95 -13.31 8.79
N LYS A 109 -4.74 -13.32 9.88
CA LYS A 109 -4.27 -13.59 11.24
C LYS A 109 -5.10 -14.72 11.86
N PRO A 110 -4.48 -15.66 12.57
CA PRO A 110 -5.20 -16.78 13.18
C PRO A 110 -6.18 -16.30 14.25
N SER A 111 -7.39 -16.84 14.23
CA SER A 111 -8.41 -16.65 15.26
C SER A 111 -8.42 -17.82 16.27
N LYS A 112 -9.00 -17.58 17.44
CA LYS A 112 -9.18 -18.62 18.49
C LYS A 112 -10.08 -19.77 18.02
N GLY A 113 -11.02 -19.50 17.10
CA GLY A 113 -11.94 -20.49 16.55
C GLY A 113 -11.37 -21.33 15.41
N ASP A 114 -10.21 -20.96 14.85
CA ASP A 114 -9.67 -21.67 13.69
C ASP A 114 -9.05 -23.01 14.09
N SER A 115 -9.34 -24.05 13.28
CA SER A 115 -8.77 -25.38 13.47
C SER A 115 -7.25 -25.37 13.27
N SER A 116 -6.55 -26.34 13.88
CA SER A 116 -5.10 -26.48 13.69
C SER A 116 -4.73 -26.69 12.20
N GLN A 117 -5.57 -27.44 11.47
CA GLN A 117 -5.39 -27.69 10.05
C GLN A 117 -5.53 -26.42 9.21
N GLU A 118 -6.54 -25.58 9.49
CA GLU A 118 -6.73 -24.33 8.75
C GLU A 118 -5.59 -23.34 9.02
N LYS A 119 -5.14 -23.24 10.27
CA LYS A 119 -3.96 -22.45 10.62
C LYS A 119 -2.74 -22.90 9.82
N GLN A 120 -2.50 -24.20 9.76
CA GLN A 120 -1.37 -24.75 9.01
C GLN A 120 -1.49 -24.48 7.50
N ARG A 121 -2.69 -24.64 6.93
CA ARG A 121 -2.97 -24.33 5.52
C ARG A 121 -2.70 -22.87 5.21
N MET A 122 -3.21 -21.95 6.03
CA MET A 122 -3.03 -20.51 5.83
C MET A 122 -1.57 -20.10 5.99
N ARG A 123 -0.82 -20.69 6.92
CA ARG A 123 0.63 -20.44 7.05
C ARG A 123 1.42 -20.86 5.82
N LYS A 124 1.12 -22.03 5.23
CA LYS A 124 1.75 -22.46 3.97
C LYS A 124 1.47 -21.49 2.83
N LEU A 125 0.23 -21.01 2.72
CA LEU A 125 -0.14 -20.01 1.71
C LEU A 125 0.59 -18.68 1.96
N GLN A 126 0.73 -18.25 3.22
CA GLN A 126 1.49 -17.04 3.55
C GLN A 126 2.97 -17.16 3.17
N GLU A 127 3.56 -18.34 3.35
CA GLU A 127 4.94 -18.64 2.92
C GLU A 127 5.07 -18.65 1.39
N GLU A 128 4.13 -19.27 0.69
CA GLU A 128 4.11 -19.35 -0.78
C GLU A 128 4.01 -17.96 -1.42
N TYR A 129 3.14 -17.10 -0.88
CA TYR A 129 2.92 -15.76 -1.39
C TYR A 129 3.77 -14.70 -0.69
N ALA A 130 4.75 -15.07 0.14
CA ALA A 130 5.59 -14.12 0.85
C ALA A 130 6.36 -13.22 -0.13
N LEU A 131 6.43 -11.92 0.19
CA LEU A 131 7.34 -11.03 -0.51
C LEU A 131 8.78 -11.29 -0.04
N PRO A 132 9.78 -11.21 -0.93
CA PRO A 132 11.17 -11.33 -0.54
C PRO A 132 11.56 -10.20 0.42
N ASP A 133 12.38 -10.52 1.42
CA ASP A 133 12.97 -9.52 2.30
C ASP A 133 13.95 -8.66 1.46
N ILE A 134 13.75 -7.34 1.46
CA ILE A 134 14.56 -6.35 0.72
C ILE A 134 15.74 -5.91 1.57
#